data_AF-A0A2K8PTR8-F1
#
_entry.id   AF-A0A2K8PTR8-F1
#
_cell.length_a   1.000
_cell.length_b   1.000
_cell.length_c   1.000
_cell.angle_alpha   90.00
_cell.angle_beta   90.00
_cell.angle_gamma   90.00
#
_symmetry.space_group_name_H-M   'P 1'
#
loop_
_entity.id
_entity.type
_entity.pdbx_description
1 polymer ?
#
loop_
_entity_poly.entity_id
_entity_poly.type
_entity_poly.pdbx_seq_one_letter_code
_entity_poly.pdbx_strand_id
1 'polypeptide(L)' 'MLFAEITDDGRGGADVSQVSGLDGIRHRAAALDGTTEISSAPGGPTVITVELPCA' A
#
# COMPACT_ATOMS: atom_id res chain seq x y z
N MET A 1 -15.20 -3.01 -8.91
CA MET A 1 -14.12 -2.31 -8.20
C MET A 1 -13.87 -3.05 -6.91
N LEU A 2 -12.63 -3.46 -6.67
CA LEU A 2 -12.18 -4.13 -5.46
C LEU A 2 -11.33 -3.14 -4.68
N PHE A 3 -11.64 -2.99 -3.40
CA PHE A 3 -10.97 -2.10 -2.48
C PHE A 3 -10.42 -2.91 -1.31
N ALA A 4 -9.19 -2.61 -0.90
CA ALA A 4 -8.60 -3.13 0.33
C ALA A 4 -7.87 -2.00 1.07
N GLU A 5 -8.15 -1.88 2.36
CA GLU A 5 -7.44 -0.99 3.27
C GLU A 5 -6.83 -1.82 4.40
N ILE A 6 -5.54 -1.62 4.64
CA ILE A 6 -4.79 -2.27 5.71
C ILE A 6 -4.21 -1.17 6.58
N THR A 7 -4.52 -1.21 7.87
CA THR A 7 -3.95 -0.33 8.88
C THR A 7 -3.26 -1.16 9.95
N ASP A 8 -2.02 -0.80 10.31
CA ASP A 8 -1.35 -1.29 11.51
C ASP A 8 -1.24 -0.20 12.58
N ASP A 9 -0.99 -0.59 13.83
CA ASP A 9 -0.79 0.29 14.98
C ASP A 9 0.70 0.52 15.28
N GLY A 10 1.56 0.30 14.29
CA GLY A 10 3.00 0.48 14.40
C GLY A 10 3.42 1.95 14.51
N ARG A 11 4.74 2.16 14.49
CA ARG A 11 5.36 3.50 14.59
C ARG A 11 5.57 4.18 13.24
N GLY A 12 5.16 3.55 12.15
CA GLY A 12 5.28 4.11 10.82
C GLY A 12 6.74 4.27 10.38
N GLY A 13 6.97 5.13 9.40
CA GLY A 13 8.29 5.30 8.79
C GLY A 13 8.67 4.15 7.86
N ALA A 14 7.68 3.49 7.24
CA ALA A 14 7.95 2.42 6.29
C ALA A 14 8.76 2.94 5.10
N ASP A 15 9.89 2.29 4.82
CA ASP A 15 10.71 2.60 3.66
C ASP A 15 10.06 2.00 2.39
N VAL A 16 9.45 2.88 1.61
CA VAL A 16 8.80 2.57 0.34
C VAL A 16 9.73 2.64 -0.87
N SER A 17 11.02 2.93 -0.67
CA SER A 17 12.03 3.09 -1.73
C SER A 17 12.87 1.82 -1.97
N GLN A 18 12.91 0.90 -1.01
CA GLN A 18 13.62 -0.37 -1.13
C GLN A 18 12.72 -1.47 -1.69
N VAL A 19 13.34 -2.46 -2.37
CA VAL A 19 12.67 -3.70 -2.79
C VAL A 19 12.12 -4.39 -1.54
N SER A 20 10.82 -4.25 -1.33
CA SER A 20 10.12 -4.62 -0.11
C SER A 20 8.76 -5.23 -0.44
N GLY A 21 8.07 -5.76 0.56
CA GLY A 21 6.69 -6.21 0.40
C GLY A 21 5.76 -5.12 -0.15
N LEU A 22 6.01 -3.85 0.18
CA LEU A 22 5.23 -2.69 -0.26
C LEU A 22 5.43 -2.38 -1.74
N ASP A 23 6.67 -2.47 -2.23
CA ASP A 23 6.96 -2.35 -3.66
C ASP A 23 6.28 -3.48 -4.45
N GLY A 24 6.33 -4.70 -3.91
CA GLY A 24 5.60 -5.84 -4.48
C GLY A 24 4.08 -5.63 -4.54
N ILE A 25 3.47 -4.97 -3.54
CA ILE A 25 2.04 -4.64 -3.55
C ILE A 25 1.72 -3.65 -4.67
N ARG A 26 2.49 -2.56 -4.78
CA ARG A 26 2.34 -1.58 -5.87
C ARG A 26 2.47 -2.23 -7.24
N HIS A 27 3.47 -3.07 -7.43
CA HIS A 27 3.70 -3.77 -8.68
C HIS A 27 2.51 -4.67 -9.06
N ARG A 28 1.98 -5.43 -8.09
CA ARG A 28 0.82 -6.31 -8.31
C ARG A 28 -0.45 -5.53 -8.62
N ALA A 29 -0.70 -4.40 -7.96
CA ALA A 29 -1.84 -3.54 -8.26
C ALA A 29 -1.73 -2.93 -9.66
N ALA A 30 -0.56 -2.39 -10.01
CA ALA A 30 -0.30 -1.81 -11.32
C ALA A 30 -0.45 -2.85 -12.46
N ALA A 31 -0.07 -4.11 -12.23
CA ALA A 31 -0.26 -5.19 -13.20
C ALA A 31 -1.73 -5.50 -13.51
N LEU A 32 -2.67 -5.02 -12.70
CA LEU A 32 -4.11 -5.18 -12.86
C LEU A 32 -4.81 -3.83 -13.13
N ASP A 33 -4.08 -2.83 -13.63
CA ASP A 33 -4.55 -1.46 -13.88
C ASP A 33 -5.14 -0.78 -12.63
N GLY A 34 -4.66 -1.18 -11.45
CA GLY A 34 -5.04 -0.64 -10.16
C GLY A 34 -4.04 0.34 -9.58
N THR A 35 -4.40 0.93 -8.45
CA THR A 35 -3.60 1.92 -7.72
C THR A 35 -3.27 1.45 -6.31
N THR A 36 -2.22 2.03 -5.73
CA THR A 36 -1.85 1.80 -4.34
C THR A 36 -1.35 3.09 -3.71
N GLU A 37 -1.93 3.47 -2.59
CA GLU A 37 -1.49 4.57 -1.74
C GLU A 37 -0.92 4.03 -0.42
N ILE A 38 0.16 4.63 0.05
CA ILE A 38 0.82 4.23 1.30
C ILE A 38 1.13 5.49 2.11
N SER A 39 0.58 5.57 3.32
CA SER A 39 0.87 6.60 4.29
C SER A 39 1.54 5.96 5.51
N SER A 40 2.75 6.41 5.86
CA SER A 40 3.53 5.85 6.97
C SER A 40 4.45 6.93 7.55
N ALA A 41 3.87 8.01 8.06
CA ALA A 41 4.65 9.06 8.70
C ALA A 41 5.39 8.50 9.95
N PRO A 42 6.66 8.88 10.20
CA PRO A 42 7.34 8.50 11.44
C PRO A 42 6.56 8.93 12.67
N GLY A 43 6.32 8.01 13.60
CA GLY A 43 5.56 8.24 14.84
C GLY A 43 4.06 7.96 14.74
N GLY A 44 3.52 7.59 13.57
CA GLY A 44 2.12 7.22 13.37
C GLY A 44 1.96 5.81 12.78
N PRO A 45 0.72 5.35 12.49
CA PRO A 45 0.49 4.03 11.89
C PRO A 45 0.99 3.96 10.45
N THR A 46 1.03 2.75 9.88
CA THR A 46 1.03 2.59 8.41
C THR A 46 -0.37 2.29 7.92
N VAL A 47 -0.80 3.00 6.88
CA VAL A 47 -2.05 2.76 6.16
C VAL A 47 -1.71 2.48 4.69
N ILE A 48 -2.26 1.40 4.16
CA ILE A 48 -2.12 0.98 2.76
C ILE A 48 -3.51 0.85 2.16
N THR A 49 -3.74 1.55 1.06
CA THR A 49 -4.99 1.49 0.29
C THR A 49 -4.71 0.94 -1.09
N VAL A 50 -5.49 -0.05 -1.52
CA VAL A 50 -5.40 -0.65 -2.86
C VAL A 50 -6.77 -0.60 -3.53
N GLU A 51 -6.79 -0.07 -4.74
CA GLU A 51 -7.99 -0.05 -5.60
C GLU A 51 -7.70 -0.78 -6.90
N LEU A 52 -8.51 -1.77 -7.23
CA LEU A 52 -8.42 -2.52 -8.48
C LEU A 52 -9.73 -2.39 -9.27
N PRO A 53 -9.68 -2.19 -10.60
CA PRO A 53 -10.82 -2.44 -11.47
C PRO A 53 -11.35 -3.86 -11.28
N CYS A 54 -12.67 -4.04 -11.33
CA CYS A 54 -13.26 -5.38 -11.46
C CYS A 54 -14.29 -5.35 -12.56
N ALA A 55 -14.30 -6.42 -13.35
CA ALA A 55 -15.34 -6.73 -14.33
C ALA A 55 -16.68 -7.03 -13.65
#